data_AF-E0M3H6-F1
#
_entry.id   AF-E0M3H6-F1
#
_cell.length_a   1.000
_cell.length_b   1.000
_cell.length_c   1.000
_cell.angle_alpha   90.00
_cell.angle_beta   90.00
_cell.angle_gamma   90.00
#
_symmetry.space_group_name_H-M   'P 1'
#
loop_
_entity.id
_entity.type
_entity.pdbx_description
1 polymer ?
#
loop_
_entity_poly.entity_id
_entity_poly.type
_entity_poly.pdbx_seq_one_letter_code
_entity_poly.pdbx_strand_id
1 'polypeptide(L)'
;MLTKALDSSSPYLYQFVSAGKLLKSAELKFYRINYAGQKEEYLNVFIENVRITCVVPFMEDVKDRDYERHDHLEVLEMTYEKITWKYLDGNIIHSDSWKERSAA
;
A
#
# COMPACT_ATOMS: atom_id res chain seq x y z
N MET A 1 3.04 -2.78 5.31
CA MET A 1 4.20 -2.86 4.40
C MET A 1 3.69 -3.22 3.01
N LEU A 2 4.05 -2.45 1.99
CA LEU A 2 3.66 -2.67 0.59
C LEU A 2 4.92 -2.85 -0.25
N THR A 3 5.00 -3.92 -1.04
CA THR A 3 6.12 -4.16 -1.96
C THR A 3 5.68 -3.95 -3.40
N LYS A 4 6.47 -3.23 -4.19
CA LYS A 4 6.27 -3.03 -5.62
C LYS A 4 7.59 -3.12 -6.37
N ALA A 5 7.54 -3.34 -7.69
CA ALA A 5 8.70 -3.16 -8.55
C ALA A 5 9.10 -1.68 -8.64
N LEU A 6 10.37 -1.37 -8.90
CA LEU A 6 10.79 -0.01 -9.22
C LEU A 6 10.09 0.48 -10.49
N ASP A 7 9.55 1.70 -10.45
CA ASP A 7 8.86 2.30 -11.60
C ASP A 7 9.01 3.83 -11.60
N SER A 8 8.25 4.52 -12.45
CA SER A 8 8.29 5.98 -12.54
C SER A 8 7.85 6.70 -11.27
N SER A 9 7.18 6.04 -10.33
CA SER A 9 6.78 6.61 -9.04
C SER A 9 7.91 6.62 -8.01
N SER A 10 8.93 5.77 -8.15
CA SER A 10 10.01 5.60 -7.16
C SER A 10 10.76 6.90 -6.82
N PRO A 11 11.16 7.76 -7.78
CA PRO A 11 11.78 9.06 -7.45
C PRO A 11 10.90 9.97 -6.60
N TYR A 12 9.58 9.92 -6.82
CA TYR A 12 8.63 10.70 -6.04
C TYR A 12 8.50 10.13 -4.63
N LEU A 13 8.45 8.80 -4.47
CA LEU A 13 8.42 8.15 -3.17
C LEU A 13 9.67 8.50 -2.34
N TYR A 14 10.85 8.52 -2.96
CA TYR A 14 12.08 9.02 -2.33
C TYR A 14 12.01 10.50 -1.94
N GLN A 15 11.36 11.34 -2.75
CA GLN A 15 11.11 12.73 -2.40
C GLN A 15 10.14 12.86 -1.21
N PHE A 16 9.07 12.06 -1.16
CA PHE A 16 8.10 12.10 -0.06
C PHE A 16 8.71 11.68 1.27
N VAL A 17 9.49 10.59 1.27
CA VAL A 17 10.16 10.10 2.49
C VAL A 17 11.25 11.06 2.98
N SER A 18 12.08 11.61 2.08
CA SER A 18 13.16 12.53 2.45
C SER A 18 12.68 13.92 2.88
N ALA A 19 11.62 14.44 2.24
CA ALA A 19 11.07 15.76 2.57
C ALA A 19 10.00 15.71 3.66
N GLY A 20 9.55 14.52 4.07
CA GLY A 20 8.46 14.36 5.04
C GLY A 20 7.15 15.02 4.57
N LYS A 21 6.86 14.99 3.27
CA LYS A 21 5.62 15.55 2.70
C LYS A 21 4.45 14.59 2.93
N LEU A 22 3.26 15.16 3.11
CA LEU A 22 2.02 14.41 3.22
C LEU A 22 1.39 14.19 1.85
N LEU A 23 0.91 12.97 1.63
CA LEU A 23 -0.01 12.61 0.57
C LEU A 23 -1.44 12.80 1.10
N LYS A 24 -2.34 13.32 0.27
CA LYS A 24 -3.73 13.52 0.66
C LYS A 24 -4.41 12.19 1.03
N SER A 25 -4.19 11.18 0.21
CA SER A 25 -4.75 9.85 0.40
C SER A 25 -3.96 8.78 -0.35
N ALA A 26 -4.15 7.53 0.04
CA ALA A 26 -3.75 6.34 -0.70
C ALA A 26 -4.92 5.35 -0.74
N GLU A 27 -5.05 4.58 -1.82
CA GLU A 27 -6.11 3.59 -1.99
C GLU A 27 -5.49 2.27 -2.46
N LEU A 28 -5.72 1.20 -1.70
CA LEU A 28 -5.31 -0.16 -2.05
C LEU A 28 -6.55 -0.97 -2.41
N LYS A 29 -6.61 -1.41 -3.67
CA LYS A 29 -7.71 -2.23 -4.21
C LYS A 29 -7.23 -3.65 -4.40
N PHE A 30 -7.88 -4.57 -3.70
CA PHE A 30 -7.58 -5.99 -3.80
C PHE A 30 -8.59 -6.66 -4.70
N TYR A 31 -8.08 -7.43 -5.67
CA TYR A 31 -8.87 -8.10 -6.68
C TYR A 31 -8.83 -9.61 -6.51
N ARG A 32 -9.93 -10.28 -6.86
CA ARG A 32 -10.03 -11.74 -6.98
C ARG A 32 -10.72 -12.11 -8.28
N ILE A 33 -10.60 -13.37 -8.69
CA ILE A 33 -11.39 -13.92 -9.79
C ILE A 33 -12.72 -14.41 -9.22
N ASN A 34 -13.83 -13.98 -9.81
CA ASN A 34 -15.17 -14.38 -9.39
C ASN A 34 -15.66 -15.66 -10.09
N TYR A 35 -16.86 -16.11 -9.76
CA TYR A 35 -17.45 -17.32 -10.35
C TYR A 35 -17.65 -17.24 -11.87
N ALA A 36 -17.71 -16.02 -12.44
CA ALA A 36 -17.79 -15.79 -13.88
C ALA A 36 -16.40 -15.70 -14.55
N GLY A 37 -15.31 -15.93 -13.82
CA GLY A 37 -13.94 -15.83 -14.34
C GLY A 37 -13.45 -14.38 -14.51
N GLN A 38 -14.17 -13.39 -13.97
CA GLN A 38 -13.84 -11.97 -14.11
C GLN A 38 -13.10 -11.45 -12.88
N LYS A 39 -12.21 -10.47 -13.08
CA LYS A 39 -11.57 -9.76 -11.97
C LYS A 39 -12.59 -8.84 -11.32
N GLU A 40 -12.81 -9.02 -10.02
CA GLU A 40 -13.63 -8.13 -9.20
C GLU A 40 -12.83 -7.61 -8.01
N GLU A 41 -13.08 -6.36 -7.62
CA GLU A 41 -12.57 -5.79 -6.37
C GLU A 41 -13.37 -6.40 -5.22
N TYR A 42 -12.70 -6.98 -4.22
CA TYR A 42 -13.36 -7.59 -3.06
C TYR A 42 -13.05 -6.87 -1.74
N LEU A 43 -11.92 -6.17 -1.67
CA LEU A 43 -11.50 -5.40 -0.51
C LEU A 43 -10.87 -4.09 -0.97
N ASN A 44 -11.30 -3.00 -0.34
CA ASN A 44 -10.75 -1.67 -0.51
C ASN A 44 -10.17 -1.20 0.82
N VAL A 45 -8.94 -0.68 0.79
CA VAL A 45 -8.32 -0.02 1.94
C VAL A 45 -8.02 1.42 1.53
N PHE A 46 -8.78 2.35 2.10
CA PHE A 46 -8.62 3.78 1.88
C PHE A 46 -7.92 4.41 3.07
N ILE A 47 -6.88 5.21 2.79
CA ILE A 47 -6.00 5.77 3.79
C ILE A 47 -5.90 7.29 3.57
N GLU A 48 -6.05 8.07 4.64
CA GLU A 48 -6.11 9.53 4.60
C GLU A 48 -4.92 10.17 5.33
N ASN A 49 -4.44 11.31 4.82
CA ASN A 49 -3.28 12.06 5.33
C ASN A 49 -2.06 11.15 5.54
N VAL A 50 -1.60 10.56 4.44
CA VAL A 50 -0.57 9.52 4.45
C VAL A 50 0.82 10.14 4.45
N ARG A 51 1.72 9.60 5.27
CA ARG A 51 3.15 9.92 5.26
C ARG A 51 3.94 8.66 4.93
N ILE A 52 4.79 8.74 3.91
CA ILE A 52 5.79 7.70 3.64
C ILE A 52 6.87 7.79 4.71
N THR A 53 7.07 6.73 5.48
CA THR A 53 8.04 6.70 6.59
C THR A 53 9.32 5.96 6.24
N CYS A 54 9.24 4.98 5.34
CA CYS A 54 10.38 4.21 4.91
C CYS A 54 10.21 3.77 3.45
N VAL A 55 11.31 3.81 2.69
CA VAL A 55 11.43 3.24 1.36
C VAL A 55 12.72 2.44 1.33
N VAL A 56 12.62 1.13 1.07
CA VAL A 56 13.77 0.22 1.02
C VAL A 56 13.84 -0.41 -0.37
N PRO A 57 14.71 0.07 -1.28
CA PRO A 57 14.99 -0.63 -2.52
C PRO A 57 15.81 -1.89 -2.21
N PHE A 58 15.45 -3.00 -2.86
CA PHE A 58 16.18 -4.25 -2.73
C PHE A 58 16.10 -5.08 -4.01
N MET A 59 17.03 -6.01 -4.13
CA MET A 59 17.13 -6.95 -5.22
C MET A 59 17.61 -8.27 -4.61
N GLU A 60 16.93 -9.35 -4.96
CA GLU A 60 17.31 -10.70 -4.51
C GLU A 60 18.56 -11.20 -5.23
N ASP A 61 19.22 -12.24 -4.69
CA ASP A 61 20.39 -12.83 -5.35
C ASP A 61 19.96 -13.56 -6.65
N VAL A 62 20.35 -12.99 -7.79
CA VAL A 62 20.06 -13.56 -9.13
C VAL A 62 20.73 -14.89 -9.40
N LYS A 63 21.71 -15.31 -8.58
CA LYS A 63 22.33 -16.63 -8.68
C LYS A 63 21.46 -17.72 -8.07
N ASP A 64 20.52 -17.35 -7.21
CA ASP A 64 19.51 -18.26 -6.70
C ASP A 64 18.43 -18.46 -7.77
N ARG A 65 18.15 -19.72 -8.10
CA ARG A 65 17.16 -20.07 -9.12
C ARG A 65 15.74 -19.69 -8.71
N ASP A 66 15.48 -19.61 -7.41
CA ASP A 66 14.17 -19.22 -6.89
C ASP A 66 13.90 -17.73 -7.13
N TYR A 67 14.95 -16.91 -7.23
CA TYR A 67 14.85 -15.46 -7.38
C TYR A 67 15.32 -14.93 -8.74
N GLU A 68 15.76 -15.80 -9.67
CA GLU A 68 16.30 -15.42 -10.98
C GLU A 68 15.36 -14.53 -11.81
N ARG A 69 14.04 -14.61 -11.55
CA ARG A 69 12.98 -13.88 -12.27
C ARG A 69 12.34 -12.76 -11.46
N HIS A 70 12.85 -12.49 -10.26
CA HIS A 70 12.38 -11.37 -9.47
C HIS A 70 12.90 -10.06 -10.07
N ASP A 71 12.04 -9.05 -10.12
CA ASP A 71 12.41 -7.70 -10.57
C ASP A 71 13.19 -6.97 -9.46
N HIS A 72 13.66 -5.75 -9.75
CA HIS A 72 14.12 -4.83 -8.72
C HIS A 72 12.91 -4.31 -7.95
N LEU A 73 12.90 -4.50 -6.63
CA LEU A 73 11.75 -4.22 -5.78
C LEU A 73 12.04 -3.06 -4.83
N GLU A 74 10.97 -2.44 -4.34
CA GLU A 74 11.02 -1.52 -3.22
C GLU A 74 9.90 -1.80 -2.22
N VAL A 75 10.24 -1.73 -0.94
CA VAL A 75 9.32 -1.83 0.18
C VAL A 75 8.95 -0.43 0.66
N LEU A 76 7.65 -0.21 0.84
CA LEU A 76 7.08 1.03 1.34
C LEU A 76 6.41 0.81 2.70
N GLU A 77 6.73 1.70 3.63
CA GLU A 77 6.02 1.85 4.90
C GLU A 77 5.35 3.22 4.97
N MET A 78 4.14 3.22 5.51
CA MET A 78 3.27 4.37 5.54
C MET A 78 2.62 4.51 6.90
N THR A 79 2.53 5.74 7.36
CA THR A 79 1.67 6.14 8.50
C THR A 79 0.51 6.97 7.97
N TYR A 80 -0.56 7.03 8.75
CA TYR A 80 -1.83 7.63 8.34
C TYR A 80 -2.48 8.34 9.51
N GLU A 81 -3.40 9.27 9.20
CA GLU A 81 -4.28 9.84 10.20
C GLU A 81 -5.52 8.96 10.41
N LYS A 82 -6.11 8.52 9.30
CA LYS A 82 -7.30 7.67 9.28
C LYS A 82 -7.17 6.59 8.22
N ILE A 83 -7.74 5.44 8.51
CA ILE A 83 -7.81 4.27 7.63
C ILE A 83 -9.23 3.73 7.63
N THR A 84 -9.69 3.28 6.46
CA THR A 84 -11.00 2.65 6.28
C THR A 84 -10.82 1.36 5.48
N TRP A 85 -11.28 0.25 6.04
CA TRP A 85 -11.36 -1.03 5.37
C TRP A 85 -12.80 -1.28 4.95
N LYS A 86 -12.99 -1.65 3.69
CA LYS A 86 -14.30 -1.98 3.13
C LYS A 86 -14.21 -3.32 2.42
N TYR A 87 -14.83 -4.33 2.99
CA TYR A 87 -15.12 -5.58 2.28
C TYR A 87 -16.37 -5.35 1.43
N LEU A 88 -16.23 -5.43 0.10
CA LEU A 88 -17.28 -4.97 -0.82
C LEU A 88 -18.52 -5.86 -0.76
N ASP A 89 -18.32 -7.17 -0.61
CA ASP A 89 -19.41 -8.12 -0.44
C ASP A 89 -20.04 -7.96 0.95
N GLY A 90 -21.36 -7.74 1.00
CA GLY A 90 -22.06 -7.38 2.24
C GLY A 90 -21.77 -5.97 2.77
N ASN A 91 -20.96 -5.15 2.08
CA ASN A 91 -20.66 -3.75 2.44
C ASN A 91 -20.19 -3.58 3.89
N ILE A 92 -19.31 -4.48 4.35
CA ILE A 92 -18.77 -4.48 5.71
C ILE A 92 -17.67 -3.43 5.79
N ILE A 93 -17.87 -2.40 6.63
CA ILE A 93 -16.98 -1.25 6.74
C ILE A 93 -16.50 -1.09 8.18
N HIS A 94 -15.19 -0.92 8.35
CA HIS A 94 -14.58 -0.51 9.60
C HIS A 94 -13.57 0.61 9.33
N SER A 95 -13.43 1.54 10.27
CA SER A 95 -12.46 2.62 10.19
C SER A 95 -11.84 2.89 11.55
N ASP A 96 -10.62 3.40 11.52
CA ASP A 96 -9.85 3.79 12.69
C ASP A 96 -9.13 5.11 12.40
N SER A 97 -9.05 5.97 13.42
CA SER A 97 -8.44 7.29 13.33
C SER A 97 -7.63 7.58 14.59
N TRP A 98 -6.40 8.06 14.41
CA TRP A 98 -5.53 8.41 15.53
C TRP A 98 -6.07 9.56 16.37
N LYS A 99 -6.85 10.48 15.77
CA LYS A 99 -7.45 11.62 16.49
C LYS A 99 -8.60 11.21 17.42
N GLU A 100 -9.33 10.17 17.05
CA GLU A 100 -10.52 9.72 17.79
C GLU A 100 -10.15 8.90 19.03
N ARG A 101 -8.96 8.29 19.05
CA ARG A 101 -8.44 7.53 20.21
C ARG A 101 -8.15 8.38 21.44
N SER A 102 -7.87 9.67 21.27
CA SER A 102 -7.54 10.61 22.37
C SER A 102 -8.75 11.15 23.14
N ALA A 103 -9.98 10.75 22.78
CA ALA A 103 -11.22 11.22 23.42
C ALA A 103 -11.79 10.24 24.47
N ALA A 104 -11.00 9.27 24.95
CA ALA A 104 -11.38 8.30 25.98
C ALA A 104 -10.62 8.52 27.29
#